data_AF-A0A193CH67-F1
#
_entry.id   AF-A0A193CH67-F1
#
_cell.length_a   1.000
_cell.length_b   1.000
_cell.length_c   1.000
_cell.angle_alpha   90.00
_cell.angle_beta   90.00
_cell.angle_gamma   90.00
#
_symmetry.space_group_name_H-M   'P 1'
#
loop_
_entity.id
_entity.type
_entity.pdbx_description
1 polymer ?
#
loop_
_entity_poly.entity_id
_entity_poly.type
_entity_poly.pdbx_seq_one_letter_code
_entity_poly.pdbx_strand_id
1 'polypeptide(L)'
;TLDAAGSETSWGNPRTTKELIDAIGNAGFKSIRIPVTWGHRMGPGPDYLIDSAFLERVASIVQWSLDNDLYVMLNMHHDTGWIFRMKEEHDKVLAQFEAA
;
A
#
# COMPACT_ATOMS: atom_id res chain seq x y z
N THR A 1 -4.11 -8.79 -2.06
CA THR A 1 -3.22 -7.77 -2.64
C THR A 1 -2.69 -6.90 -1.50
N LEU A 2 -1.99 -5.78 -1.78
CA LEU A 2 -1.27 -4.99 -0.75
C LEU A 2 -2.16 -4.39 0.35
N ASP A 3 -3.47 -4.40 0.15
CA ASP A 3 -4.51 -3.99 1.09
C ASP A 3 -4.80 -5.03 2.17
N ALA A 4 -4.51 -6.31 1.93
CA ALA A 4 -4.85 -7.38 2.87
C ALA A 4 -4.06 -7.25 4.18
N ALA A 5 -4.74 -7.47 5.32
CA ALA A 5 -4.07 -7.52 6.62
C ALA A 5 -3.14 -8.75 6.69
N GLY A 6 -1.87 -8.55 7.07
CA GLY A 6 -0.85 -9.59 7.12
C GLY A 6 -0.03 -9.64 5.83
N SER A 7 0.00 -10.77 5.13
CA SER A 7 0.64 -10.87 3.81
C SER A 7 -0.27 -10.29 2.72
N GLU A 8 0.30 -9.83 1.59
CA GLU A 8 -0.48 -9.46 0.40
C GLU A 8 -1.32 -10.64 -0.15
N THR A 9 -1.02 -11.87 0.29
CA THR A 9 -1.75 -13.10 -0.05
C THR A 9 -2.80 -13.52 0.99
N SER A 10 -2.93 -12.81 2.11
CA SER A 10 -3.80 -13.22 3.24
C SER A 10 -5.28 -13.36 2.87
N TRP A 11 -5.75 -12.68 1.82
CA TRP A 11 -7.15 -12.71 1.38
C TRP A 11 -7.34 -13.50 0.07
N GLY A 12 -6.51 -14.51 -0.16
CA GLY A 12 -6.71 -15.50 -1.23
C GLY A 12 -6.20 -15.09 -2.62
N ASN A 13 -5.84 -13.82 -2.81
CA ASN A 13 -5.15 -13.40 -4.02
C ASN A 13 -3.69 -13.88 -4.02
N PRO A 14 -3.15 -14.32 -5.17
CA PRO A 14 -1.72 -14.56 -5.28
C PRO A 14 -0.94 -13.25 -5.16
N ARG A 15 0.39 -13.35 -5.05
CA ARG A 15 1.27 -12.18 -5.16
C ARG A 15 1.06 -11.51 -6.51
N THR A 16 0.96 -10.18 -6.53
CA THR A 16 0.90 -9.40 -7.78
C THR A 16 2.15 -9.64 -8.62
N THR A 17 1.99 -9.95 -9.89
CA THR A 17 3.13 -10.16 -10.80
C THR A 17 3.21 -9.05 -11.83
N LYS A 18 4.36 -8.90 -12.48
CA LYS A 18 4.50 -7.94 -13.58
C LYS A 18 3.56 -8.30 -14.74
N GLU A 19 3.41 -9.59 -15.03
CA GLU A 19 2.54 -10.10 -16.09
C GLU A 19 1.07 -9.70 -15.87
N LEU A 20 0.61 -9.65 -14.62
CA LEU A 20 -0.72 -9.16 -14.29
C LEU A 20 -0.87 -7.66 -14.63
N ILE A 21 0.13 -6.85 -14.29
CA ILE A 21 0.10 -5.41 -14.58
C ILE A 21 0.20 -5.15 -16.09
N ASP A 22 1.07 -5.90 -16.80
CA ASP A 22 1.18 -5.84 -18.25
C ASP A 22 -0.14 -6.23 -18.93
N ALA A 23 -0.82 -7.26 -18.43
CA ALA A 23 -2.13 -7.65 -18.93
C ALA A 23 -3.19 -6.55 -18.74
N ILE A 24 -3.15 -5.82 -17.63
CA ILE A 24 -4.04 -4.66 -17.38
C ILE A 24 -3.76 -3.54 -18.39
N GLY A 25 -2.49 -3.19 -18.61
CA GLY A 25 -2.11 -2.19 -19.62
C GLY A 25 -2.54 -2.60 -21.03
N ASN A 26 -2.25 -3.84 -21.42
CA ASN A 26 -2.61 -4.40 -22.73
C ASN A 26 -4.13 -4.50 -22.96
N ALA A 27 -4.92 -4.65 -21.89
CA ALA A 27 -6.38 -4.63 -21.97
C ALA A 27 -6.95 -3.22 -22.23
N GLY A 28 -6.12 -2.18 -22.26
CA GLY A 28 -6.50 -0.81 -22.62
C GLY A 28 -6.96 0.05 -21.46
N PHE A 29 -6.81 -0.40 -20.21
CA PHE A 29 -7.01 0.44 -19.04
C PHE A 29 -6.03 1.61 -19.05
N LYS A 30 -6.43 2.75 -18.49
CA LYS A 30 -5.62 3.98 -18.45
C LYS A 30 -5.18 4.34 -17.04
N SER A 31 -5.75 3.72 -16.02
CA SER A 31 -5.42 4.01 -14.64
C SER A 31 -5.58 2.77 -13.78
N ILE A 32 -4.76 2.66 -12.74
CA ILE A 32 -4.85 1.62 -11.72
C ILE A 32 -4.81 2.27 -10.33
N ARG A 33 -5.64 1.75 -9.44
CA ARG A 33 -5.60 2.09 -8.02
C ARG A 33 -4.96 0.94 -7.26
N ILE A 34 -3.91 1.23 -6.51
CA ILE A 34 -3.15 0.28 -5.71
C ILE A 34 -3.49 0.54 -4.23
N PRO A 35 -4.47 -0.17 -3.66
CA PRO A 35 -4.79 -0.02 -2.25
C PRO A 35 -3.73 -0.70 -1.38
N VAL A 36 -3.26 0.02 -0.35
CA VAL A 36 -2.23 -0.48 0.58
C VAL A 36 -2.69 -0.24 2.01
N THR A 37 -2.48 -1.25 2.87
CA THR A 37 -2.72 -1.14 4.32
C THR A 37 -1.37 -1.15 5.03
N TRP A 38 -1.04 -0.05 5.71
CA TRP A 38 0.34 0.22 6.16
C TRP A 38 0.61 -0.17 7.60
N GLY A 39 -0.35 -0.01 8.51
CA GLY A 39 -0.10 -0.03 9.95
C GLY A 39 0.55 -1.30 10.51
N HIS A 40 0.31 -2.46 9.89
CA HIS A 40 0.93 -3.73 10.28
C HIS A 40 2.33 -3.97 9.68
N ARG A 41 2.80 -3.03 8.85
CA ARG A 41 4.12 -2.99 8.20
C ARG A 41 5.02 -1.91 8.79
N MET A 42 4.52 -1.14 9.74
CA MET A 42 5.25 -0.08 10.42
C MET A 42 5.83 -0.60 11.74
N GLY A 43 7.04 -0.14 12.06
CA GLY A 43 7.69 -0.38 13.34
C GLY A 43 7.03 0.37 14.51
N PRO A 44 7.56 0.21 15.73
CA PRO A 44 7.09 0.98 16.87
C PRO A 44 7.37 2.48 16.69
N GLY A 45 6.56 3.30 17.37
CA GLY A 45 6.81 4.74 17.47
C GLY A 45 8.08 5.05 18.27
N PRO A 46 8.63 6.27 18.14
CA PRO A 46 8.05 7.39 17.40
C PRO A 46 8.38 7.40 15.90
N ASP A 47 9.28 6.54 15.42
CA ASP A 47 9.78 6.60 14.04
C ASP A 47 8.87 5.89 13.04
N TYR A 48 8.11 4.88 13.49
CA TYR A 48 7.14 4.13 12.68
C TYR A 48 7.69 3.62 11.33
N LEU A 49 8.98 3.26 11.28
CA LEU A 49 9.64 2.86 10.04
C LEU A 49 8.87 1.76 9.31
N ILE A 50 8.56 1.98 8.04
CA ILE A 50 7.94 0.97 7.17
C ILE A 50 8.99 -0.09 6.85
N ASP A 51 8.61 -1.37 6.92
CA ASP A 51 9.42 -2.49 6.46
C ASP A 51 9.95 -2.21 5.04
N SER A 52 11.28 -2.15 4.90
CA SER A 52 11.92 -1.72 3.65
C SER A 52 11.63 -2.67 2.49
N ALA A 53 11.55 -3.98 2.76
CA ALA A 53 11.20 -4.97 1.74
C ALA A 53 9.76 -4.80 1.24
N PHE A 54 8.83 -4.44 2.13
CA PHE A 54 7.47 -4.09 1.76
C PHE A 54 7.42 -2.79 0.94
N LEU A 55 8.19 -1.77 1.31
CA LEU A 55 8.24 -0.51 0.56
C LEU A 55 8.79 -0.72 -0.86
N GLU A 56 9.88 -1.49 -1.02
CA GLU A 56 10.41 -1.89 -2.32
C GLU A 56 9.39 -2.69 -3.15
N ARG A 57 8.59 -3.52 -2.47
CA ARG A 57 7.50 -4.28 -3.10
C ARG A 57 6.39 -3.37 -3.63
N VAL A 58 5.96 -2.36 -2.87
CA VAL A 58 4.99 -1.37 -3.35
C VAL A 58 5.57 -0.59 -4.53
N ALA A 59 6.81 -0.11 -4.39
CA ALA A 59 7.49 0.66 -5.43
C ALA A 59 7.64 -0.13 -6.74
N SER A 60 7.93 -1.43 -6.69
CA SER A 60 8.02 -2.27 -7.90
C SER A 60 6.67 -2.42 -8.62
N ILE A 61 5.55 -2.56 -7.89
CA ILE A 61 4.22 -2.63 -8.52
C ILE A 61 3.81 -1.27 -9.11
N VAL A 62 4.13 -0.16 -8.43
CA VAL A 62 3.94 1.19 -8.96
C VAL A 62 4.76 1.37 -10.24
N GLN A 63 6.03 0.99 -10.23
CA GLN A 63 6.91 1.11 -11.40
C GLN A 63 6.38 0.30 -12.59
N TRP A 64 5.99 -0.96 -12.40
CA TRP A 64 5.38 -1.75 -13.47
C TRP A 64 4.12 -1.11 -14.04
N SER A 65 3.35 -0.41 -13.21
CA SER A 65 2.14 0.30 -13.65
C SER A 65 2.49 1.52 -14.50
N LEU A 66 3.51 2.29 -14.09
CA LEU A 66 4.02 3.43 -14.85
C LEU A 66 4.67 2.99 -16.17
N ASP A 67 5.39 1.86 -16.19
CA ASP A 67 5.97 1.26 -17.40
C ASP A 67 4.89 0.84 -18.42
N ASN A 68 3.64 0.70 -17.99
CA ASN A 68 2.47 0.40 -18.83
C ASN A 68 1.64 1.66 -19.16
N ASP A 69 2.20 2.86 -19.01
CA ASP A 69 1.53 4.14 -19.25
C ASP A 69 0.22 4.34 -18.45
N LEU A 70 0.10 3.69 -17.29
CA LEU A 70 -1.06 3.82 -16.41
C LEU A 70 -0.90 5.01 -15.46
N TYR A 71 -1.97 5.78 -15.28
CA TYR A 71 -2.09 6.68 -14.13
C TYR A 71 -2.25 5.87 -12.84
N VAL A 72 -1.42 6.14 -11.84
CA VAL A 72 -1.41 5.37 -10.58
C VAL A 72 -2.01 6.19 -9.44
N MET A 73 -2.99 5.60 -8.74
CA MET A 73 -3.47 6.10 -7.45
C MET A 73 -3.02 5.16 -6.34
N LEU A 74 -2.19 5.67 -5.42
CA LEU A 74 -1.78 5.00 -4.19
C LEU A 74 -2.51 5.61 -3.00
N ASN A 75 -2.85 4.83 -1.98
CA ASN A 75 -3.50 5.36 -0.79
C ASN A 75 -3.20 4.52 0.47
N MET A 76 -3.77 4.98 1.59
CA MET A 76 -3.95 4.20 2.82
C MET A 76 -5.36 3.59 2.83
N HIS A 77 -5.48 2.27 3.01
CA HIS A 77 -6.75 1.57 2.76
C HIS A 77 -7.48 1.08 4.02
N HIS A 78 -6.94 0.09 4.74
CA HIS A 78 -7.57 -0.45 5.96
C HIS A 78 -6.90 0.04 7.26
N ASP A 79 -6.28 1.21 7.21
CA ASP A 79 -5.63 1.88 8.35
C ASP A 79 -6.61 2.56 9.32
N THR A 80 -7.92 2.36 9.12
CA THR A 80 -8.99 2.99 9.91
C THR A 80 -8.90 2.69 11.41
N GLY A 81 -8.36 1.52 11.80
CA GLY A 81 -8.28 1.11 13.21
C GLY A 81 -7.45 2.06 14.08
N TRP A 82 -6.34 2.58 13.57
CA TRP A 82 -5.50 3.53 14.31
C TRP A 82 -5.80 4.98 13.92
N ILE A 83 -6.13 5.26 12.65
CA ILE A 83 -6.50 6.61 12.18
C ILE A 83 -7.71 7.15 12.94
N PHE A 84 -8.73 6.32 13.23
CA PHE A 84 -9.94 6.78 13.90
C PHE A 84 -9.72 7.19 15.36
N ARG A 85 -8.53 6.95 15.92
CA ARG A 85 -8.14 7.39 17.27
C ARG A 85 -7.56 8.80 17.31
N MET A 86 -7.60 9.54 16.19
CA MET A 86 -7.03 10.90 16.08
C MET A 86 -7.56 11.88 17.14
N LYS A 87 -8.81 11.70 17.59
CA LYS A 87 -9.39 12.55 18.64
C LYS A 87 -8.75 12.29 20.01
N GLU A 88 -8.50 11.03 20.35
CA GLU A 88 -7.99 10.62 21.67
C GLU A 88 -6.46 10.55 21.74
N GLU A 89 -5.79 10.25 20.61
CA GLU A 89 -4.34 10.02 20.51
C GLU A 89 -3.71 10.89 19.40
N HIS A 90 -4.09 12.17 19.32
CA HIS A 90 -3.71 13.10 18.23
C HIS A 90 -2.25 13.00 17.80
N ASP A 91 -1.30 13.28 18.70
CA ASP A 91 0.13 13.37 18.33
C ASP A 91 0.69 12.03 17.86
N LYS A 92 0.21 10.94 18.47
CA LYS A 92 0.62 9.58 18.10
C LYS A 92 0.08 9.18 16.73
N VAL A 93 -1.19 9.47 16.47
CA VAL A 93 -1.82 9.19 15.17
C VAL A 93 -1.22 10.07 14.08
N LEU A 94 -0.95 11.34 14.36
CA LEU A 94 -0.29 12.24 13.42
C LEU A 94 1.12 11.76 13.06
N ALA A 95 1.94 11.41 14.06
CA ALA A 95 3.29 10.89 13.82
C ALA A 95 3.28 9.58 13.01
N GLN A 96 2.33 8.68 13.30
CA GLN A 96 2.18 7.46 12.51
C GLN A 96 1.67 7.74 11.08
N PHE A 97 0.80 8.74 10.89
CA PHE A 97 0.30 9.13 9.57
C PHE A 97 1.38 9.78 8.71
N GLU A 98 2.22 10.64 9.28
CA GLU A 98 3.31 11.29 8.56
C GLU A 98 4.43 10.33 8.14
N ALA A 99 4.55 9.19 8.83
CA ALA A 99 5.50 8.13 8.49
C ALA A 99 4.99 7.14 7.43
N ALA A 100 3.68 7.16 7.12
CA ALA A 100 3.02 6.22 6.19
C ALA A 100 2.97 6.77 4.75
#